data_AF-A0AAW1GQT6-F1
#
_entry.id   AF-A0AAW1GQT6-F1
#
_cell.length_a   1.000
_cell.length_b   1.000
_cell.length_c   1.000
_cell.angle_alpha   90.00
_cell.angle_beta   90.00
_cell.angle_gamma   90.00
#
_symmetry.space_group_name_H-M   'P 1'
#
loop_
_entity.id
_entity.type
_entity.pdbx_description
1 polymer ?
#
loop_
_entity_poly.entity_id
_entity_poly.type
_entity_poly.pdbx_seq_one_letter_code
_entity_poly.pdbx_strand_id
1 'polypeptide(L)'
;MEPDEDDGGVQSDLNDSNNKDEEEQEGMEFDSNSVDQEQEERSDSDIDDQDDENMQCDSDDEEMQSNANIEGDTSLKEDVPASLFASVSALEEEVTRTLLRMNGGYEAIEKESSRKNVTLSAPTACTSSSTTKVNRSDTVTTKFNGFEIRSDLVPILQRIWQKHGNIIERSTMRSGHIIARALESLATMVQILENISVQSLRDCQADYLSSTLSDLRIMSFRVHWLGSFVEKAVKLHKSKPLVDSLNKLADLTSQVKERRAILLNEVTKLTEEENKQKKEMAKVSKLIPLSGQVKLDEPLGSGLT
;
A
#
# COMPACT_ATOMS: atom_id res chain seq x y z
N MET A 1 11.61 -13.53 54.33
CA MET A 1 12.13 -12.22 53.89
C MET A 1 11.31 -11.90 52.65
N GLU A 2 10.12 -11.40 52.91
CA GLU A 2 9.10 -11.03 51.92
C GLU A 2 9.33 -9.56 51.55
N PRO A 3 9.25 -9.16 50.28
CA PRO A 3 9.22 -7.76 49.92
C PRO A 3 7.78 -7.24 49.91
N ASP A 4 7.60 -6.14 50.64
CA ASP A 4 6.38 -5.35 50.74
C ASP A 4 5.95 -4.77 49.38
N GLU A 5 4.65 -4.89 49.09
CA GLU A 5 3.98 -4.24 47.96
C GLU A 5 3.67 -2.78 48.34
N ASP A 6 4.34 -1.83 47.70
CA ASP A 6 4.10 -0.40 47.88
C ASP A 6 3.10 0.11 46.81
N ASP A 7 1.90 0.41 47.28
CA ASP A 7 0.74 0.93 46.57
C ASP A 7 0.92 2.44 46.30
N GLY A 8 1.45 2.75 45.13
CA GLY A 8 1.63 4.11 44.63
C GLY A 8 0.55 4.52 43.65
N GLY A 9 -0.69 4.71 44.12
CA GLY A 9 -1.67 5.52 43.40
C GLY A 9 -1.23 6.98 43.35
N VAL A 10 -1.53 7.69 42.25
CA VAL A 10 -1.91 9.13 42.22
C VAL A 10 -2.12 9.64 40.77
N GLN A 11 -3.35 10.12 40.59
CA GLN A 11 -3.81 11.30 39.83
C GLN A 11 -3.57 11.39 38.31
N SER A 12 -4.68 11.17 37.62
CA SER A 12 -5.06 11.72 36.32
C SER A 12 -5.28 13.23 36.40
N ASP A 13 -4.37 14.01 35.82
CA ASP A 13 -4.63 15.42 35.50
C ASP A 13 -5.12 15.54 34.05
N LEU A 14 -6.38 15.94 33.95
CA LEU A 14 -7.05 16.43 32.76
C LEU A 14 -6.35 17.73 32.32
N ASN A 15 -5.74 17.75 31.14
CA ASN A 15 -5.32 19.00 30.52
C ASN A 15 -6.10 19.22 29.22
N ASP A 16 -7.22 19.90 29.42
CA ASP A 16 -8.08 20.52 28.43
C ASP A 16 -7.45 21.87 28.06
N SER A 17 -6.98 22.05 26.84
CA SER A 17 -6.64 23.38 26.30
C SER A 17 -6.69 23.38 24.78
N ASN A 18 -7.88 23.79 24.31
CA ASN A 18 -8.10 24.63 23.14
C ASN A 18 -6.86 25.42 22.73
N ASN A 19 -6.46 25.30 21.46
CA ASN A 19 -6.06 26.46 20.68
C ASN A 19 -6.55 26.28 19.24
N LYS A 20 -7.58 27.08 18.93
CA LYS A 20 -7.94 27.49 17.58
C LYS A 20 -6.96 28.58 17.19
N ASP A 21 -6.10 28.34 16.22
CA ASP A 21 -5.49 29.40 15.45
C ASP A 21 -5.79 29.10 13.97
N GLU A 22 -6.75 29.88 13.48
CA GLU A 22 -7.04 30.08 12.07
C GLU A 22 -5.93 30.97 11.52
N GLU A 23 -4.98 30.41 10.77
CA GLU A 23 -4.10 31.22 9.92
C GLU A 23 -4.49 31.03 8.45
N GLU A 24 -5.09 32.10 7.93
CA GLU A 24 -5.33 32.37 6.53
C GLU A 24 -4.00 32.36 5.77
N GLN A 25 -3.78 31.36 4.92
CA GLN A 25 -2.72 31.44 3.90
C GLN A 25 -3.27 32.07 2.63
N GLU A 26 -2.96 33.36 2.49
CA GLU A 26 -3.08 34.13 1.26
C GLU A 26 -2.39 33.42 0.09
N GLY A 27 -3.11 33.31 -1.02
CA GLY A 27 -2.58 32.82 -2.27
C GLY A 27 -1.53 33.77 -2.84
N MET A 28 -0.30 33.29 -2.97
CA MET A 28 0.68 33.89 -3.87
C MET A 28 0.53 33.27 -5.26
N GLU A 29 -0.10 34.02 -6.16
CA GLU A 29 -0.04 33.81 -7.59
C GLU A 29 1.42 34.03 -8.04
N PHE A 30 2.10 32.96 -8.45
CA PHE A 30 3.41 33.05 -9.09
C PHE A 30 3.20 33.15 -10.60
N ASP A 31 3.30 34.37 -11.12
CA ASP A 31 3.50 34.66 -12.54
C ASP A 31 4.83 34.02 -12.99
N SER A 32 4.73 32.85 -13.62
CA SER A 32 5.87 32.23 -14.28
C SER A 32 6.08 32.90 -15.62
N ASN A 33 6.89 33.96 -15.57
CA ASN A 33 7.49 34.60 -16.73
C ASN A 33 8.24 33.58 -17.59
N SER A 34 7.76 33.47 -18.83
CA SER A 34 8.52 33.34 -20.06
C SER A 34 10.02 33.61 -19.92
N VAL A 35 10.84 32.58 -20.13
CA VAL A 35 12.19 32.73 -20.67
C VAL A 35 12.38 31.65 -21.72
N ASP A 36 12.35 32.10 -22.97
CA ASP A 36 12.93 31.46 -24.12
C ASP A 36 14.36 31.00 -23.79
N GLN A 37 14.66 29.73 -24.02
CA GLN A 37 16.03 29.35 -24.30
C GLN A 37 16.11 28.39 -25.47
N GLU A 38 16.81 28.92 -26.46
CA GLU A 38 17.09 28.43 -27.78
C GLU A 38 17.88 27.13 -27.77
N GLN A 39 17.64 26.36 -28.83
CA GLN A 39 18.64 25.61 -29.60
C GLN A 39 19.65 24.76 -28.84
N GLU A 40 19.51 23.44 -28.96
CA GLU A 40 20.68 22.63 -29.24
C GLU A 40 20.32 21.46 -30.16
N GLU A 41 21.32 21.07 -30.93
CA GLU A 41 21.19 20.58 -32.28
C GLU A 41 20.79 19.11 -32.35
N ARG A 42 20.05 18.82 -33.41
CA ARG A 42 19.90 17.47 -33.98
C ARG A 42 21.28 16.86 -34.20
N SER A 43 21.54 15.73 -33.59
CA SER A 43 22.47 14.75 -34.13
C SER A 43 21.68 13.51 -34.51
N ASP A 44 21.32 13.48 -35.79
CA ASP A 44 20.93 12.26 -36.50
C ASP A 44 22.13 11.30 -36.45
N SER A 45 21.99 10.19 -35.73
CA SER A 45 22.84 9.02 -35.93
C SER A 45 21.97 7.89 -36.43
N ASP A 46 22.17 7.64 -37.71
CA ASP A 46 21.63 6.57 -38.53
C ASP A 46 21.78 5.17 -37.89
N ILE A 47 20.70 4.39 -38.03
CA ILE A 47 20.68 3.04 -38.60
C ILE A 47 21.55 1.98 -37.91
N ASP A 48 20.89 1.00 -37.30
CA ASP A 48 20.93 -0.36 -37.83
C ASP A 48 19.68 -1.13 -37.37
N ASP A 49 18.75 -1.26 -38.30
CA ASP A 49 17.69 -2.26 -38.30
C ASP A 49 18.35 -3.65 -38.23
N GLN A 50 18.10 -4.39 -37.16
CA GLN A 50 18.23 -5.84 -37.18
C GLN A 50 16.89 -6.45 -36.78
N ASP A 51 16.27 -7.01 -37.80
CA ASP A 51 15.19 -7.98 -37.77
C ASP A 51 15.47 -9.07 -36.74
N ASP A 52 14.55 -9.24 -35.78
CA ASP A 52 14.37 -10.50 -35.07
C ASP A 52 12.87 -10.82 -35.04
N GLU A 53 12.45 -11.47 -36.14
CA GLU A 53 11.68 -12.71 -36.14
C GLU A 53 10.59 -12.84 -35.06
N ASN A 54 9.42 -12.30 -35.39
CA ASN A 54 8.16 -13.05 -35.51
C ASN A 54 8.04 -14.34 -34.65
N MET A 55 7.80 -14.21 -33.34
CA MET A 55 7.19 -15.29 -32.55
C MET A 55 5.66 -15.15 -32.55
N GLN A 56 5.06 -15.82 -33.51
CA GLN A 56 3.62 -16.02 -33.62
C GLN A 56 3.19 -17.09 -32.60
N CYS A 57 2.70 -16.66 -31.44
CA CYS A 57 2.06 -17.54 -30.47
C CYS A 57 0.55 -17.56 -30.77
N ASP A 58 0.15 -18.51 -31.61
CA ASP A 58 -1.25 -18.91 -31.78
C ASP A 58 -1.80 -19.33 -30.41
N SER A 59 -2.63 -18.47 -29.83
CA SER A 59 -3.44 -18.78 -28.66
C SER A 59 -4.86 -18.94 -29.18
N ASP A 60 -5.29 -20.19 -29.32
CA ASP A 60 -6.63 -20.57 -29.74
C ASP A 60 -7.67 -19.98 -28.76
N ASP A 61 -8.40 -18.97 -29.24
CA ASP A 61 -9.65 -18.47 -28.66
C ASP A 61 -10.77 -19.50 -28.92
N GLU A 62 -11.01 -20.36 -27.93
CA GLU A 62 -12.24 -21.15 -27.85
C GLU A 62 -13.37 -20.29 -27.27
N GLU A 63 -14.09 -19.60 -28.15
CA GLU A 63 -15.41 -18.99 -27.89
C GLU A 63 -16.43 -20.08 -27.50
N MET A 64 -16.70 -20.24 -26.20
CA MET A 64 -17.93 -20.90 -25.76
C MET A 64 -19.12 -19.94 -25.83
N GLN A 65 -19.80 -19.94 -26.97
CA GLN A 65 -21.13 -19.37 -27.15
C GLN A 65 -22.19 -20.25 -26.44
N SER A 66 -22.59 -19.87 -25.23
CA SER A 66 -23.79 -20.42 -24.59
C SER A 66 -24.97 -19.44 -24.72
N ASN A 67 -25.73 -19.57 -25.80
CA ASN A 67 -27.06 -18.99 -25.95
C ASN A 67 -28.06 -19.75 -25.08
N ALA A 68 -28.44 -19.20 -23.93
CA ALA A 68 -29.61 -19.63 -23.18
C ALA A 68 -30.76 -18.66 -23.44
N ASN A 69 -31.72 -19.15 -24.23
CA ASN A 69 -33.01 -18.55 -24.52
C ASN A 69 -33.83 -18.51 -23.21
N ILE A 70 -34.09 -17.32 -22.66
CA ILE A 70 -35.02 -17.13 -21.55
C ILE A 70 -36.28 -16.48 -22.14
N GLU A 71 -37.25 -17.32 -22.49
CA GLU A 71 -38.61 -16.91 -22.77
C GLU A 71 -39.27 -16.44 -21.47
N GLY A 72 -39.94 -15.29 -21.57
CA GLY A 72 -40.55 -14.61 -20.44
C GLY A 72 -41.81 -15.30 -19.93
N ASP A 73 -42.02 -15.16 -18.62
CA ASP A 73 -43.34 -15.13 -18.03
C ASP A 73 -43.39 -13.98 -17.03
N THR A 74 -44.02 -12.88 -17.45
CA THR A 74 -44.29 -11.72 -16.61
C THR A 74 -45.56 -11.98 -15.80
N SER A 75 -45.39 -12.55 -14.61
CA SER A 75 -46.42 -12.51 -13.56
C SER A 75 -45.80 -11.95 -12.28
N LEU A 76 -45.78 -10.63 -12.19
CA LEU A 76 -45.28 -9.87 -11.04
C LEU A 76 -46.24 -10.03 -9.84
N LYS A 77 -45.89 -10.94 -8.94
CA LYS A 77 -46.19 -10.81 -7.51
C LYS A 77 -44.85 -10.68 -6.78
N GLU A 78 -44.57 -9.48 -6.29
CA GLU A 78 -43.36 -9.14 -5.54
C GLU A 78 -43.37 -9.84 -4.18
N ASP A 79 -42.85 -11.07 -4.13
CA ASP A 79 -42.29 -11.65 -2.90
C ASP A 79 -40.77 -11.72 -3.09
N VAL A 80 -40.05 -10.76 -2.52
CA VAL A 80 -38.58 -10.72 -2.55
C VAL A 80 -38.06 -11.97 -1.83
N PRO A 81 -37.38 -12.90 -2.52
CA PRO A 81 -36.99 -14.16 -1.90
C PRO A 81 -35.87 -13.91 -0.89
N ALA A 82 -36.10 -14.30 0.37
CA ALA A 82 -35.11 -14.31 1.46
C ALA A 82 -33.80 -15.08 1.12
N SER A 83 -33.80 -15.83 0.01
CA SER A 83 -32.66 -16.58 -0.53
C SER A 83 -31.48 -15.70 -0.98
N LEU A 84 -31.69 -14.43 -1.36
CA LEU A 84 -30.59 -13.58 -1.86
C LEU A 84 -29.68 -13.07 -0.73
N PHE A 85 -30.15 -13.02 0.51
CA PHE A 85 -29.32 -12.58 1.65
C PHE A 85 -28.40 -13.69 2.20
N ALA A 86 -28.74 -14.96 2.00
CA ALA A 86 -27.93 -16.08 2.48
C ALA A 86 -26.63 -16.25 1.67
N SER A 87 -26.67 -16.02 0.36
CA SER A 87 -25.51 -16.21 -0.52
C SER A 87 -24.38 -15.21 -0.29
N VAL A 88 -24.70 -13.99 0.18
CA VAL A 88 -23.68 -12.96 0.45
C VAL A 88 -22.91 -13.26 1.73
N SER A 89 -23.57 -13.86 2.73
CA SER A 89 -22.93 -14.15 4.03
C SER A 89 -21.95 -15.32 3.96
N ALA A 90 -22.21 -16.32 3.11
CA ALA A 90 -21.31 -17.46 2.92
C ALA A 90 -19.98 -17.06 2.26
N LEU A 91 -20.00 -16.09 1.35
CA LEU A 91 -18.81 -15.61 0.65
C LEU A 91 -17.86 -14.80 1.57
N GLU A 92 -18.41 -14.08 2.56
CA GLU A 92 -17.61 -13.28 3.50
C GLU A 92 -16.82 -14.15 4.50
N GLU A 93 -17.36 -15.30 4.92
CA GLU A 93 -16.66 -16.26 5.79
C GLU A 93 -15.47 -16.94 5.09
N GLU A 94 -15.58 -17.20 3.80
CA GLU A 94 -14.52 -17.88 3.05
C GLU A 94 -13.33 -16.94 2.77
N VAL A 95 -13.60 -15.67 2.49
CA VAL A 95 -12.54 -14.64 2.33
C VAL A 95 -11.81 -14.39 3.65
N THR A 96 -12.53 -14.31 4.78
CA THR A 96 -11.90 -14.11 6.09
C THR A 96 -11.06 -15.31 6.55
N ARG A 97 -11.51 -16.55 6.29
CA ARG A 97 -10.71 -17.75 6.55
C ARG A 97 -9.40 -17.77 5.76
N THR A 98 -9.43 -17.30 4.51
CA THR A 98 -8.25 -17.28 3.64
C THR A 98 -7.22 -16.23 4.09
N LEU A 99 -7.68 -15.05 4.52
CA LEU A 99 -6.82 -13.99 5.06
C LEU A 99 -6.17 -14.35 6.40
N LEU A 100 -6.90 -15.03 7.30
CA LEU A 100 -6.34 -15.49 8.58
C LEU A 100 -5.24 -16.55 8.41
N ARG A 101 -5.33 -17.38 7.36
CA ARG A 101 -4.33 -18.43 7.09
C ARG A 101 -2.99 -17.86 6.62
N MET A 102 -2.97 -16.67 6.02
CA MET A 102 -1.74 -16.02 5.56
C MET A 102 -1.08 -15.13 6.63
N ASN A 103 -1.82 -14.70 7.66
CA ASN A 103 -1.34 -13.79 8.70
C ASN A 103 -0.82 -14.48 9.98
N GLY A 104 -0.74 -15.81 10.02
CA GLY A 104 -0.34 -16.60 11.20
C GLY A 104 1.15 -16.51 11.60
N GLY A 105 1.79 -15.35 11.52
CA GLY A 105 3.22 -15.21 11.87
C GLY A 105 3.72 -13.84 12.32
N TYR A 106 2.88 -12.80 12.39
CA TYR A 106 3.31 -11.47 12.83
C TYR A 106 2.37 -10.95 13.92
N GLU A 107 2.74 -11.20 15.18
CA GLU A 107 2.03 -10.63 16.33
C GLU A 107 2.21 -9.11 16.40
N ALA A 108 1.07 -8.44 16.53
CA ALA A 108 0.81 -7.17 17.19
C ALA A 108 1.90 -6.08 17.11
N ILE A 109 1.76 -5.21 16.11
CA ILE A 109 2.15 -3.80 16.25
C ILE A 109 0.90 -2.97 15.95
N GLU A 110 0.15 -2.63 17.00
CA GLU A 110 -0.84 -1.57 16.95
C GLU A 110 -0.11 -0.24 16.71
N LYS A 111 -0.43 0.45 15.62
CA LYS A 111 -0.11 1.86 15.48
C LYS A 111 -1.22 2.60 14.73
N GLU A 112 -1.78 3.57 15.43
CA GLU A 112 -2.69 4.59 14.94
C GLU A 112 -2.12 5.23 13.66
N SER A 113 -2.88 5.11 12.56
CA SER A 113 -2.53 5.70 11.28
C SER A 113 -3.40 6.92 11.02
N SER A 114 -2.82 8.09 11.29
CA SER A 114 -3.38 9.39 10.95
C SER A 114 -3.41 9.55 9.41
N ARG A 115 -4.62 9.69 8.85
CA ARG A 115 -4.85 9.88 7.41
C ARG A 115 -4.07 11.09 6.88
N LYS A 116 -3.15 10.85 5.96
CA LYS A 116 -2.57 11.87 5.07
C LYS A 116 -2.78 11.44 3.62
N ASN A 117 -3.29 12.37 2.83
CA ASN A 117 -3.69 12.17 1.44
C ASN A 117 -2.44 11.89 0.58
N VAL A 118 -2.42 10.74 -0.11
CA VAL A 118 -1.28 10.29 -0.94
C VAL A 118 -1.47 10.77 -2.37
N THR A 119 -0.67 11.75 -2.78
CA THR A 119 -0.46 12.15 -4.17
C THR A 119 0.44 11.11 -4.84
N LEU A 120 -0.07 10.41 -5.85
CA LEU A 120 0.67 9.44 -6.67
C LEU A 120 1.80 10.14 -7.44
N SER A 121 3.05 9.99 -6.99
CA SER A 121 4.24 10.45 -7.71
C SER A 121 4.70 9.42 -8.73
N ALA A 122 5.02 9.88 -9.94
CA ALA A 122 5.54 9.09 -11.03
C ALA A 122 6.92 8.47 -10.71
N PRO A 123 7.31 7.36 -11.38
CA PRO A 123 8.57 6.67 -11.14
C PRO A 123 9.72 7.57 -11.59
N THR A 124 10.36 8.23 -10.65
CA THR A 124 11.56 9.03 -10.93
C THR A 124 12.71 8.06 -11.14
N ALA A 125 13.31 8.07 -12.34
CA ALA A 125 14.52 7.32 -12.61
C ALA A 125 15.56 7.59 -11.50
N CYS A 126 16.14 6.53 -10.92
CA CYS A 126 17.18 6.62 -9.91
C CYS A 126 18.48 7.15 -10.53
N THR A 127 18.49 8.39 -10.97
CA THR A 127 19.72 9.15 -11.16
C THR A 127 20.32 9.31 -9.78
N SER A 128 21.34 8.50 -9.49
CA SER A 128 22.16 8.55 -8.28
C SER A 128 22.95 9.87 -8.14
N SER A 129 22.59 10.91 -8.89
CA SER A 129 22.95 12.30 -8.64
C SER A 129 22.14 12.83 -7.47
N SER A 130 22.36 12.29 -6.27
CA SER A 130 22.23 13.14 -5.10
C SER A 130 23.35 14.19 -5.22
N THR A 131 23.06 15.29 -5.92
CA THR A 131 23.69 16.58 -5.69
C THR A 131 23.24 17.09 -4.31
N THR A 132 23.43 16.26 -3.27
CA THR A 132 23.90 16.82 -2.01
C THR A 132 25.08 17.67 -2.43
N LYS A 133 24.94 18.99 -2.32
CA LYS A 133 26.04 19.93 -2.32
C LYS A 133 27.07 19.30 -1.38
N VAL A 134 28.02 18.56 -1.94
CA VAL A 134 29.09 17.94 -1.19
C VAL A 134 29.90 19.15 -0.81
N ASN A 135 29.51 19.79 0.30
CA ASN A 135 30.48 20.42 1.15
C ASN A 135 31.55 19.34 1.25
N ARG A 136 32.68 19.55 0.56
CA ARG A 136 33.93 18.85 0.82
C ARG A 136 34.29 19.26 2.24
N SER A 137 33.52 18.79 3.23
CA SER A 137 34.05 18.53 4.53
C SER A 137 35.20 17.59 4.24
N ASP A 138 36.41 18.10 4.41
CA ASP A 138 37.63 17.31 4.30
C ASP A 138 37.40 16.07 5.15
N THR A 139 37.05 14.96 4.48
CA THR A 139 36.66 13.74 5.17
C THR A 139 37.94 13.23 5.78
N VAL A 140 38.05 13.39 7.10
CA VAL A 140 39.23 12.99 7.84
C VAL A 140 39.46 11.52 7.56
N THR A 141 40.56 11.21 6.88
CA THR A 141 40.98 9.82 6.63
C THR A 141 41.89 9.37 7.77
N THR A 142 41.73 8.11 8.17
CA THR A 142 42.56 7.46 9.18
C THR A 142 43.10 6.15 8.60
N LYS A 143 44.29 5.75 9.04
CA LYS A 143 44.88 4.47 8.63
C LYS A 143 44.21 3.30 9.35
N PHE A 144 43.65 2.37 8.59
CA PHE A 144 43.12 1.10 9.07
C PHE A 144 43.86 -0.05 8.36
N ASN A 145 44.61 -0.86 9.10
CA ASN A 145 45.45 -1.95 8.56
C ASN A 145 46.36 -1.53 7.38
N GLY A 146 46.85 -0.28 7.40
CA GLY A 146 47.70 0.27 6.34
C GLY A 146 46.94 0.92 5.16
N PHE A 147 45.61 0.87 5.15
CA PHE A 147 44.76 1.52 4.15
C PHE A 147 44.22 2.85 4.65
N GLU A 148 44.15 3.86 3.79
CA GLU A 148 43.52 5.16 4.09
C GLU A 148 42.02 5.06 3.89
N ILE A 149 41.26 5.17 4.99
CA ILE A 149 39.81 5.00 5.01
C ILE A 149 39.20 6.19 5.74
N ARG A 150 37.99 6.61 5.35
CA ARG A 150 37.23 7.61 6.12
C ARG A 150 37.07 7.21 7.60
N SER A 151 37.37 8.14 8.50
CA SER A 151 37.46 7.88 9.95
C SER A 151 36.13 7.43 10.57
N ASP A 152 35.00 7.88 10.03
CA ASP A 152 33.66 7.52 10.49
C ASP A 152 33.31 6.04 10.24
N LEU A 153 33.96 5.40 9.27
CA LEU A 153 33.74 3.99 8.91
C LEU A 153 34.67 3.03 9.65
N VAL A 154 35.78 3.53 10.21
CA VAL A 154 36.78 2.72 10.91
C VAL A 154 36.18 1.90 12.07
N PRO A 155 35.29 2.43 12.94
CA PRO A 155 34.69 1.65 14.01
C PRO A 155 33.88 0.45 13.52
N ILE A 156 33.16 0.60 12.40
CA ILE A 156 32.37 -0.48 11.78
C ILE A 156 33.32 -1.56 11.24
N LEU A 157 34.38 -1.16 10.55
CA LEU A 157 35.39 -2.09 10.03
C LEU A 157 36.11 -2.84 11.15
N GLN A 158 36.46 -2.17 12.26
CA GLN A 158 37.05 -2.82 13.43
C GLN A 158 36.12 -3.91 14.00
N ARG A 159 34.82 -3.63 14.13
CA ARG A 159 33.82 -4.60 14.60
C ARG A 159 33.72 -5.81 13.68
N ILE A 160 33.70 -5.57 12.36
CA ILE A 160 33.70 -6.64 11.35
C ILE A 160 34.97 -7.49 11.48
N TRP A 161 36.14 -6.85 11.62
CA TRP A 161 37.43 -7.52 11.70
C TRP A 161 37.57 -8.36 12.97
N GLN A 162 37.08 -7.87 14.11
CA GLN A 162 37.07 -8.61 15.37
C GLN A 162 36.19 -9.86 15.28
N LYS A 163 35.03 -9.74 14.62
CA LYS A 163 34.04 -10.83 14.52
C LYS A 163 34.40 -11.87 13.45
N HIS A 164 34.94 -11.41 12.32
CA HIS A 164 35.11 -12.24 11.13
C HIS A 164 36.58 -12.44 10.74
N GLY A 165 37.53 -11.84 11.44
CA GLY A 165 38.96 -11.91 11.14
C GLY A 165 39.36 -11.11 9.90
N ASN A 166 40.50 -11.46 9.31
CA ASN A 166 41.00 -10.82 8.10
C ASN A 166 40.12 -11.17 6.89
N ILE A 167 39.27 -10.24 6.47
CA ILE A 167 38.34 -10.41 5.35
C ILE A 167 38.98 -10.24 3.96
N ILE A 168 40.20 -9.69 3.89
CA ILE A 168 40.96 -9.46 2.64
C ILE A 168 42.03 -10.52 2.39
N GLU A 169 42.19 -11.49 3.28
CA GLU A 169 43.25 -12.52 3.23
C GLU A 169 43.32 -13.26 1.88
N ARG A 170 42.18 -13.43 1.20
CA ARG A 170 42.08 -14.12 -0.09
C ARG A 170 41.91 -13.18 -1.29
N SER A 171 42.01 -11.88 -1.08
CA SER A 171 41.86 -10.92 -2.18
C SER A 171 43.05 -11.03 -3.13
N THR A 172 42.76 -11.10 -4.43
CA THR A 172 43.78 -11.09 -5.49
C THR A 172 44.26 -9.68 -5.85
N MET A 173 43.60 -8.66 -5.29
CA MET A 173 43.86 -7.27 -5.60
C MET A 173 45.17 -6.81 -4.95
N ARG A 174 46.05 -6.19 -5.75
CA ARG A 174 47.31 -5.59 -5.25
C ARG A 174 47.20 -4.11 -4.91
N SER A 175 46.17 -3.46 -5.43
CA SER A 175 46.02 -2.02 -5.32
C SER A 175 45.40 -1.62 -3.99
N GLY A 176 46.18 -0.94 -3.14
CA GLY A 176 45.71 -0.48 -1.83
C GLY A 176 44.52 0.48 -1.91
N HIS A 177 44.44 1.32 -2.95
CA HIS A 177 43.30 2.24 -3.11
C HIS A 177 42.00 1.51 -3.48
N ILE A 178 42.07 0.44 -4.28
CA ILE A 178 40.89 -0.36 -4.62
C ILE A 178 40.39 -1.11 -3.39
N ILE A 179 41.31 -1.69 -2.61
CA ILE A 179 40.98 -2.36 -1.35
C ILE A 179 40.34 -1.38 -0.36
N ALA A 180 40.90 -0.17 -0.21
CA ALA A 180 40.34 0.86 0.65
C ALA A 180 38.89 1.21 0.26
N ARG A 181 38.63 1.42 -1.04
CA ARG A 181 37.26 1.70 -1.54
C ARG A 181 36.31 0.53 -1.32
N ALA A 182 36.75 -0.70 -1.53
CA ALA A 182 35.94 -1.88 -1.26
C ALA A 182 35.60 -2.01 0.24
N LEU A 183 36.55 -1.70 1.13
CA LEU A 183 36.31 -1.66 2.57
C LEU A 183 35.32 -0.54 2.96
N GLU A 184 35.43 0.64 2.37
CA GLU A 184 34.45 1.73 2.58
C GLU A 184 33.05 1.32 2.13
N SER A 185 32.91 0.68 0.97
CA SER A 185 31.62 0.17 0.48
C SER A 185 31.06 -0.92 1.37
N LEU A 186 31.90 -1.84 1.88
CA LEU A 186 31.49 -2.86 2.85
C LEU A 186 30.99 -2.23 4.15
N ALA A 187 31.72 -1.25 4.71
CA ALA A 187 31.30 -0.56 5.92
C ALA A 187 29.98 0.19 5.73
N THR A 188 29.83 0.87 4.61
CA THR A 188 28.59 1.58 4.23
C THR A 188 27.42 0.61 4.09
N MET A 189 27.63 -0.53 3.45
CA MET A 189 26.62 -1.59 3.32
C MET A 189 26.18 -2.11 4.69
N VAL A 190 27.11 -2.39 5.61
CA VAL A 190 26.77 -2.81 6.98
C VAL A 190 26.03 -1.69 7.73
N GLN A 191 26.45 -0.45 7.59
CA GLN A 191 25.77 0.70 8.19
C GLN A 191 24.33 0.85 7.68
N ILE A 192 24.11 0.67 6.37
CA ILE A 192 22.76 0.65 5.80
C ILE A 192 21.96 -0.46 6.48
N LEU A 193 22.46 -1.70 6.49
CA LEU A 193 21.78 -2.85 7.09
C LEU A 193 21.47 -2.67 8.58
N GLU A 194 22.37 -2.08 9.37
CA GLU A 194 22.15 -1.77 10.79
C GLU A 194 21.07 -0.71 11.00
N ASN A 195 20.92 0.22 10.04
CA ASN A 195 19.93 1.29 10.09
C ASN A 195 18.60 0.95 9.41
N ILE A 196 18.44 -0.26 8.85
CA ILE A 196 17.17 -0.67 8.23
C ILE A 196 16.12 -0.82 9.33
N SER A 197 15.16 0.09 9.34
CA SER A 197 13.87 -0.15 9.98
C SER A 197 13.03 -1.09 9.12
N VAL A 198 12.07 -1.81 9.72
CA VAL A 198 11.17 -2.77 9.05
C VAL A 198 10.48 -2.18 7.79
N GLN A 199 10.40 -0.86 7.63
CA GLN A 199 9.65 -0.19 6.57
C GLN A 199 10.46 0.70 5.61
N SER A 200 11.77 0.89 5.80
CA SER A 200 12.48 2.03 5.18
C SER A 200 13.73 1.70 4.35
N LEU A 201 13.77 0.56 3.65
CA LEU A 201 14.77 0.43 2.58
C LEU A 201 14.25 1.16 1.33
N ARG A 202 15.11 1.95 0.69
CA ARG A 202 14.82 2.59 -0.61
C ARG A 202 15.32 1.73 -1.75
N ASP A 203 14.73 1.88 -2.95
CA ASP A 203 15.14 1.13 -4.15
C ASP A 203 16.64 1.25 -4.42
N CYS A 204 17.17 2.48 -4.44
CA CYS A 204 18.60 2.74 -4.65
C CYS A 204 19.50 2.09 -3.58
N GLN A 205 19.01 1.91 -2.35
CA GLN A 205 19.75 1.22 -1.30
C GLN A 205 19.71 -0.29 -1.52
N ALA A 206 18.54 -0.86 -1.87
CA ALA A 206 18.42 -2.28 -2.18
C ALA A 206 19.34 -2.71 -3.36
N ASP A 207 19.40 -1.87 -4.39
CA ASP A 207 20.30 -2.06 -5.54
C ASP A 207 21.77 -1.93 -5.12
N TYR A 208 22.10 -0.89 -4.36
CA TYR A 208 23.46 -0.71 -3.82
C TYR A 208 23.93 -1.91 -3.01
N LEU A 209 23.09 -2.44 -2.11
CA LEU A 209 23.40 -3.63 -1.30
C LEU A 209 23.68 -4.84 -2.20
N SER A 210 22.84 -5.06 -3.22
CA SER A 210 22.93 -6.20 -4.12
C SER A 210 24.19 -6.14 -4.99
N SER A 211 24.43 -5.00 -5.63
CA SER A 211 25.59 -4.78 -6.51
C SER A 211 26.90 -4.80 -5.73
N THR A 212 26.97 -4.09 -4.61
CA THR A 212 28.18 -4.06 -3.76
C THR A 212 28.54 -5.45 -3.24
N LEU A 213 27.55 -6.25 -2.82
CA LEU A 213 27.80 -7.62 -2.38
C LEU A 213 28.37 -8.48 -3.53
N SER A 214 27.88 -8.30 -4.75
CA SER A 214 28.40 -8.99 -5.94
C SER A 214 29.85 -8.60 -6.21
N ASP A 215 30.15 -7.30 -6.23
CA ASP A 215 31.49 -6.77 -6.47
C ASP A 215 32.50 -7.29 -5.43
N LEU A 216 32.14 -7.28 -4.15
CA LEU A 216 32.99 -7.79 -3.08
C LEU A 216 33.28 -9.30 -3.23
N ARG A 217 32.32 -10.08 -3.73
CA ARG A 217 32.54 -11.51 -4.03
C ARG A 217 33.50 -11.69 -5.20
N ILE A 218 33.37 -10.89 -6.25
CA ILE A 218 34.29 -10.89 -7.40
C ILE A 218 35.71 -10.54 -6.94
N MET A 219 35.85 -9.56 -6.04
CA MET A 219 37.13 -9.19 -5.43
C MET A 219 37.69 -10.20 -4.40
N SER A 220 37.01 -11.35 -4.24
CA SER A 220 37.38 -12.44 -3.33
C SER A 220 37.44 -12.05 -1.85
N PHE A 221 36.62 -11.08 -1.43
CA PHE A 221 36.45 -10.76 -0.01
C PHE A 221 35.65 -11.86 0.69
N ARG A 222 35.98 -12.15 1.96
CA ARG A 222 35.26 -13.14 2.77
C ARG A 222 33.95 -12.56 3.33
N VAL A 223 32.94 -12.40 2.46
CA VAL A 223 31.63 -11.79 2.76
C VAL A 223 30.45 -12.76 2.70
N HIS A 224 30.68 -14.08 2.77
CA HIS A 224 29.61 -15.08 2.73
C HIS A 224 28.56 -14.89 3.85
N TRP A 225 29.00 -14.44 5.02
CA TRP A 225 28.14 -14.19 6.18
C TRP A 225 27.11 -13.08 5.91
N LEU A 226 27.45 -12.12 5.04
CA LEU A 226 26.60 -10.97 4.74
C LEU A 226 25.45 -11.30 3.79
N GLY A 227 25.59 -12.37 2.99
CA GLY A 227 24.63 -12.73 1.94
C GLY A 227 23.21 -12.91 2.47
N SER A 228 23.06 -13.60 3.60
CA SER A 228 21.73 -13.85 4.19
C SER A 228 21.05 -12.57 4.69
N PHE A 229 21.81 -11.57 5.15
CA PHE A 229 21.26 -10.30 5.62
C PHE A 229 20.80 -9.43 4.46
N VAL A 230 21.62 -9.33 3.41
CA VAL A 230 21.27 -8.58 2.19
C VAL A 230 20.07 -9.21 1.50
N GLU A 231 20.03 -10.54 1.37
CA GLU A 231 18.90 -11.24 0.75
C GLU A 231 17.60 -11.00 1.51
N LYS A 232 17.62 -11.09 2.85
CA LYS A 232 16.45 -10.78 3.68
C LYS A 232 16.00 -9.33 3.52
N ALA A 233 16.93 -8.38 3.56
CA ALA A 233 16.63 -6.95 3.40
C ALA A 233 15.99 -6.66 2.03
N VAL A 234 16.55 -7.22 0.96
CA VAL A 234 16.04 -7.05 -0.41
C VAL A 234 14.68 -7.74 -0.58
N LYS A 235 14.47 -8.94 -0.02
CA LYS A 235 13.16 -9.61 -0.05
C LYS A 235 12.09 -8.81 0.68
N LEU A 236 12.43 -8.29 1.87
CA LEU A 236 11.52 -7.44 2.64
C LEU A 236 11.13 -6.19 1.84
N HIS A 237 12.12 -5.54 1.20
CA HIS A 237 11.88 -4.39 0.32
C HIS A 237 10.94 -4.72 -0.85
N LYS A 238 11.19 -5.83 -1.55
CA LYS A 238 10.33 -6.30 -2.65
C LYS A 238 8.91 -6.66 -2.20
N SER A 239 8.72 -7.02 -0.93
CA SER A 239 7.41 -7.32 -0.37
C SER A 239 6.61 -6.09 0.06
N LYS A 240 7.24 -4.90 0.11
CA LYS A 240 6.58 -3.66 0.56
C LYS A 240 5.33 -3.29 -0.25
N PRO A 241 5.33 -3.33 -1.60
CA PRO A 241 4.12 -3.03 -2.37
C PRO A 241 2.96 -3.97 -2.03
N LEU A 242 3.26 -5.24 -1.73
CA LEU A 242 2.25 -6.22 -1.33
C LEU A 242 1.63 -5.85 0.03
N VAL A 243 2.47 -5.48 1.01
CA VAL A 243 2.01 -5.02 2.33
C VAL A 243 1.17 -3.75 2.20
N ASP A 244 1.59 -2.79 1.38
CA ASP A 244 0.84 -1.54 1.14
C ASP A 244 -0.52 -1.82 0.48
N SER A 245 -0.56 -2.73 -0.51
CA SER A 245 -1.81 -3.19 -1.13
C SER A 245 -2.73 -3.89 -0.14
N LEU A 246 -2.20 -4.73 0.75
CA LEU A 246 -2.98 -5.41 1.80
C LEU A 246 -3.57 -4.41 2.80
N ASN A 247 -2.79 -3.43 3.24
CA ASN A 247 -3.27 -2.37 4.13
C ASN A 247 -4.38 -1.55 3.47
N LYS A 248 -4.19 -1.16 2.20
CA LYS A 248 -5.24 -0.46 1.42
C LYS A 248 -6.51 -1.29 1.28
N LEU A 249 -6.38 -2.60 1.08
CA LEU A 249 -7.52 -3.51 1.00
C LEU A 249 -8.26 -3.62 2.35
N ALA A 250 -7.52 -3.66 3.47
CA ALA A 250 -8.10 -3.67 4.82
C ALA A 250 -8.87 -2.37 5.11
N ASP A 251 -8.34 -1.22 4.69
CA ASP A 251 -9.01 0.08 4.82
C ASP A 251 -10.31 0.13 4.00
N LEU A 252 -10.26 -0.32 2.74
CA LEU A 252 -11.45 -0.39 1.88
C LEU A 252 -12.50 -1.35 2.44
N THR A 253 -12.08 -2.49 2.96
CA THR A 253 -12.97 -3.46 3.60
C THR A 253 -13.67 -2.84 4.82
N SER A 254 -12.94 -2.06 5.62
CA SER A 254 -13.51 -1.36 6.78
C SER A 254 -14.54 -0.31 6.35
N GLN A 255 -14.26 0.46 5.29
CA GLN A 255 -15.21 1.42 4.73
C GLN A 255 -16.47 0.76 4.15
N VAL A 256 -16.34 -0.39 3.49
CA VAL A 256 -17.48 -1.14 2.97
C VAL A 256 -18.37 -1.63 4.11
N LYS A 257 -17.78 -2.16 5.19
CA LYS A 257 -18.52 -2.59 6.38
C LYS A 257 -19.26 -1.44 7.04
N GLU A 258 -18.62 -0.28 7.17
CA GLU A 258 -19.24 0.93 7.70
C GLU A 258 -20.45 1.37 6.87
N ARG A 259 -20.27 1.51 5.54
CA ARG A 259 -21.37 1.90 4.64
C ARG A 259 -22.51 0.88 4.64
N ARG A 260 -22.21 -0.41 4.72
CA ARG A 260 -23.22 -1.47 4.83
C ARG A 260 -24.03 -1.32 6.11
N ALA A 261 -23.39 -1.03 7.24
CA ALA A 261 -24.09 -0.82 8.51
C ALA A 261 -25.04 0.40 8.45
N ILE A 262 -24.62 1.48 7.79
CA ILE A 262 -25.44 2.66 7.56
C ILE A 262 -26.68 2.32 6.72
N LEU A 263 -26.49 1.67 5.56
CA LEU A 263 -27.59 1.28 4.68
C LEU A 263 -28.57 0.32 5.35
N LEU A 264 -28.07 -0.65 6.13
CA LEU A 264 -28.92 -1.59 6.85
C LEU A 264 -29.85 -0.87 7.85
N ASN A 265 -29.32 0.13 8.55
CA ASN A 265 -30.08 0.97 9.48
C ASN A 265 -31.13 1.85 8.76
N GLU A 266 -30.83 2.33 7.56
CA GLU A 266 -31.80 3.06 6.74
C GLU A 266 -32.93 2.16 6.26
N VAL A 267 -32.63 0.94 5.82
CA VAL A 267 -33.64 -0.05 5.43
C VAL A 267 -34.58 -0.36 6.59
N THR A 268 -34.08 -0.56 7.80
CA THR A 268 -34.93 -0.81 8.98
C THR A 268 -35.87 0.36 9.27
N LYS A 269 -35.40 1.61 9.15
CA LYS A 269 -36.25 2.80 9.34
C LYS A 269 -37.36 2.89 8.29
N LEU A 270 -37.04 2.59 7.03
CA LEU A 270 -38.04 2.59 5.95
C LEU A 270 -39.10 1.50 6.17
N THR A 271 -38.72 0.30 6.61
CA THR A 271 -39.67 -0.77 6.96
C THR A 271 -40.60 -0.38 8.11
N GLU A 272 -40.10 0.34 9.12
CA GLU A 272 -40.94 0.86 10.21
C GLU A 272 -41.97 1.88 9.71
N GLU A 273 -41.57 2.82 8.84
CA GLU A 273 -42.47 3.83 8.29
C GLU A 273 -43.49 3.21 7.31
N GLU A 274 -43.11 2.23 6.49
CA GLU A 274 -44.02 1.49 5.62
C GLU A 274 -45.11 0.78 6.45
N ASN A 275 -44.72 0.11 7.53
CA ASN A 275 -45.64 -0.56 8.45
C ASN A 275 -46.60 0.43 9.11
N LYS A 276 -46.13 1.64 9.44
CA LYS A 276 -46.96 2.72 9.97
C LYS A 276 -47.95 3.24 8.92
N GLN A 277 -47.53 3.45 7.68
CA GLN A 277 -48.42 3.85 6.59
C GLN A 277 -49.50 2.82 6.30
N LYS A 278 -49.16 1.52 6.29
CA LYS A 278 -50.15 0.42 6.13
C LYS A 278 -51.21 0.46 7.24
N LYS A 279 -50.81 0.73 8.49
CA LYS A 279 -51.76 0.88 9.61
C LYS A 279 -52.68 2.07 9.42
N GLU A 280 -52.17 3.22 8.98
CA GLU A 280 -52.99 4.40 8.70
C GLU A 280 -53.96 4.17 7.53
N MET A 281 -53.51 3.55 6.43
CA MET A 281 -54.38 3.19 5.31
C MET A 281 -55.52 2.23 5.73
N ALA A 282 -55.23 1.25 6.60
CA ALA A 282 -56.25 0.37 7.14
C ALA A 282 -57.28 1.11 8.02
N LYS A 283 -56.89 2.19 8.71
CA LYS A 283 -57.83 3.05 9.44
C LYS A 283 -58.71 3.87 8.49
N VAL A 284 -58.12 4.47 7.45
CA VAL A 284 -58.86 5.24 6.44
C VAL A 284 -59.85 4.37 5.68
N SER A 285 -59.45 3.14 5.29
CA SER A 285 -60.33 2.18 4.63
C SER A 285 -61.56 1.80 5.46
N LYS A 286 -61.48 1.84 6.80
CA LYS A 286 -62.63 1.64 7.68
C LYS A 286 -63.53 2.87 7.80
N LEU A 287 -62.98 4.06 7.58
CA LEU A 287 -63.69 5.34 7.70
C LEU A 287 -64.49 5.70 6.44
N ILE A 288 -64.07 5.22 5.27
CA ILE A 288 -64.83 5.38 4.02
C ILE A 288 -65.84 4.23 3.99
N PRO A 289 -67.11 4.43 4.37
CA PRO A 289 -68.10 3.40 4.18
C PRO A 289 -68.19 3.21 2.67
N LEU A 290 -68.15 1.96 2.18
CA LEU A 290 -68.57 1.66 0.80
C LEU A 290 -70.05 2.03 0.67
N SER A 291 -70.34 3.32 0.56
CA SER A 291 -71.66 3.86 0.36
C SER A 291 -71.99 3.67 -1.12
N GLY A 292 -72.62 2.53 -1.39
CA GLY A 292 -73.20 2.20 -2.68
C GLY A 292 -72.31 1.28 -3.51
N GLN A 293 -72.67 0.00 -3.58
CA GLN A 293 -72.42 -0.78 -4.79
C GLN A 293 -73.15 -0.06 -5.93
N VAL A 294 -72.44 0.83 -6.63
CA VAL A 294 -72.91 1.33 -7.92
C VAL A 294 -72.81 0.14 -8.87
N LYS A 295 -73.94 -0.48 -9.20
CA LYS A 295 -74.02 -1.49 -10.27
C LYS A 295 -73.64 -0.79 -11.58
N LEU A 296 -72.38 -0.91 -11.98
CA LEU A 296 -71.86 -0.37 -13.24
C LEU A 296 -72.32 -1.19 -14.47
N ASP A 297 -72.99 -2.32 -14.25
CA ASP A 297 -73.51 -3.18 -15.33
C ASP A 297 -74.84 -2.69 -15.93
N GLU A 298 -75.37 -1.54 -15.50
CA GLU A 298 -76.59 -0.98 -16.08
C GLU A 298 -76.22 -0.04 -17.25
N PRO A 299 -76.41 -0.45 -18.52
CA PRO A 299 -76.02 0.35 -19.67
C PRO A 299 -76.83 1.64 -19.72
N LEU A 300 -76.13 2.78 -19.82
CA LEU A 300 -76.66 4.16 -19.82
C LEU A 300 -77.56 4.53 -21.04
N GLY A 301 -78.07 3.56 -21.79
CA GLY A 301 -78.60 3.76 -23.14
C GLY A 301 -80.11 3.70 -23.36
N SER A 302 -80.94 3.42 -22.34
CA SER A 302 -82.36 3.04 -22.57
C SER A 302 -83.40 4.17 -22.59
N GLY A 303 -83.02 5.45 -22.75
CA GLY A 303 -83.91 6.60 -22.49
C GLY A 303 -84.36 7.49 -23.67
N LEU A 304 -84.25 7.09 -24.94
CA LEU A 304 -84.67 7.90 -26.10
C LEU A 304 -85.70 7.17 -26.96
N THR A 305 -86.99 7.21 -26.58
CA THR A 305 -88.14 6.91 -27.45
C THR A 305 -89.35 7.72 -27.04
#